data_AF-A0A951TLD2-F1
#
_entry.id   AF-A0A951TLD2-F1
#
_cell.length_a   1.000
_cell.length_b   1.000
_cell.length_c   1.000
_cell.angle_alpha   90.00
_cell.angle_beta   90.00
_cell.angle_gamma   90.00
#
_symmetry.space_group_name_H-M   'P 1'
#
loop_
_entity.id
_entity.type
_entity.pdbx_description
1 polymer ?
#
loop_
_entity_poly.entity_id
_entity_poly.type
_entity_poly.pdbx_seq_one_letter_code
_entity_poly.pdbx_strand_id
1 'polypeptide(L)' 'MARMSMVLVELRWCAGCADGRAFEVPPCEDGHGLDCLDLACVECGHAIVVGIFTADEVVVVECAAA' A
#
# COMPACT_ATOMS: atom_id res chain seq x y z
N MET A 1 -14.62 20.19 24.43
CA MET A 1 -13.54 19.17 24.42
C MET A 1 -13.71 18.40 23.12
N ALA A 2 -12.81 18.59 22.16
CA ALA A 2 -12.91 17.99 20.84
C ALA A 2 -12.90 16.45 20.98
N ARG A 3 -13.85 15.79 20.34
CA ARG A 3 -13.86 14.32 20.26
C ARG A 3 -12.70 13.92 19.36
N MET A 4 -11.57 13.58 19.97
CA MET A 4 -10.41 13.05 19.26
C MET A 4 -10.77 11.64 18.81
N SER A 5 -11.41 11.55 17.64
CA SER A 5 -11.78 10.27 17.04
C SER A 5 -10.48 9.55 16.68
N MET A 6 -10.14 8.51 17.43
CA MET A 6 -9.05 7.59 17.08
C MET A 6 -9.49 6.79 15.85
N VAL A 7 -9.05 7.23 14.68
CA VAL A 7 -9.16 6.44 13.44
C VAL A 7 -8.00 5.46 13.44
N LEU A 8 -8.31 4.18 13.38
CA LEU A 8 -7.30 3.13 13.25
C LEU A 8 -6.81 3.15 11.80
N VAL A 9 -5.52 3.44 11.59
CA VAL A 9 -4.90 3.48 10.27
C VAL A 9 -4.03 2.23 10.10
N GLU A 10 -4.18 1.55 8.98
CA GLU A 10 -3.27 0.45 8.62
C GLU A 10 -2.00 1.03 8.02
N LEU A 11 -0.85 0.72 8.62
CA LEU A 11 0.47 1.15 8.14
C LEU A 11 1.08 0.09 7.23
N ARG A 12 1.65 0.53 6.12
CA ARG A 12 2.38 -0.31 5.15
C ARG A 12 3.81 0.21 4.99
N TRP A 13 4.75 -0.68 4.64
CA TRP A 13 6.14 -0.27 4.39
C TRP A 13 6.25 0.55 3.10
N CYS A 14 6.83 1.75 3.20
CA CYS A 14 7.14 2.57 2.04
C CYS A 14 8.63 2.51 1.73
N ALA A 15 9.00 2.01 0.55
CA ALA A 15 10.40 1.95 0.13
C ALA A 15 11.06 3.33 -0.03
N GLY A 16 10.30 4.35 -0.46
CA GLY A 16 10.80 5.72 -0.60
C GLY A 16 11.09 6.41 0.74
N CYS A 17 10.28 6.14 1.78
CA CYS A 17 10.48 6.67 3.13
C CYS A 17 11.36 5.77 4.01
N ALA A 18 11.59 4.53 3.59
CA ALA A 18 12.24 3.47 4.35
C ALA A 18 11.63 3.27 5.76
N ASP A 19 10.29 3.31 5.85
CA ASP A 19 9.56 3.22 7.12
C ASP A 19 8.05 2.92 6.88
N GLY A 20 7.31 2.62 7.96
CA GLY A 20 5.87 2.41 7.94
C GLY A 20 5.08 3.71 7.74
N ARG A 21 4.25 3.78 6.70
CA ARG A 21 3.44 4.97 6.34
C ARG A 21 1.98 4.58 6.11
N ALA A 22 1.09 5.56 6.24
CA ALA A 22 -0.28 5.43 5.78
C ALA A 22 -0.33 5.59 4.25
N PHE A 23 -1.31 4.95 3.63
CA PHE A 23 -1.52 5.00 2.19
C PHE A 23 -2.97 5.34 1.88
N GLU A 24 -3.17 6.03 0.76
CA GLU A 24 -4.49 6.36 0.22
C GLU A 24 -4.66 5.79 -1.18
N VAL A 25 -5.92 5.59 -1.59
CA VAL A 25 -6.24 5.26 -2.98
C VAL A 25 -6.12 6.56 -3.79
N PRO A 26 -5.18 6.64 -4.75
CA PRO A 26 -5.05 7.83 -5.58
C PRO A 26 -6.25 7.97 -6.52
N PRO A 27 -6.51 9.17 -7.10
CA PRO A 27 -7.52 9.31 -8.12
C PRO A 27 -7.19 8.41 -9.33
N CYS A 28 -7.99 7.36 -9.53
CA CYS A 28 -7.84 6.44 -10.66
C CYS A 28 -8.85 6.79 -11.76
N GLU A 29 -8.39 6.93 -13.00
CA GLU A 29 -9.25 7.19 -14.18
C GLU A 29 -9.91 5.91 -14.71
N ASP A 30 -9.41 4.74 -14.33
CA ASP A 30 -9.91 3.44 -14.76
C ASP A 30 -11.26 3.06 -14.13
N GLY A 31 -11.74 3.83 -13.16
CA GLY A 31 -13.08 3.67 -12.59
C GLY A 31 -13.23 2.60 -11.52
N HIS A 32 -12.13 2.15 -10.89
CA HIS A 32 -12.15 1.13 -9.84
C HIS A 32 -12.59 1.64 -8.46
N GLY A 33 -12.61 2.96 -8.24
CA GLY A 33 -13.07 3.54 -6.97
C GLY A 33 -12.28 3.00 -5.77
N LEU A 34 -12.98 2.53 -4.74
CA LEU A 34 -12.37 1.98 -3.51
C LEU A 34 -11.78 0.57 -3.68
N ASP A 35 -12.12 -0.12 -4.77
CA ASP A 35 -11.56 -1.44 -5.09
C ASP A 35 -10.24 -1.32 -5.90
N CYS A 36 -9.75 -0.09 -6.10
CA CYS A 36 -8.47 0.12 -6.74
C CYS A 36 -7.36 -0.49 -5.89
N LEU A 37 -6.56 -1.34 -6.52
CA LEU A 37 -5.43 -2.01 -5.89
C LEU A 37 -4.22 -1.09 -5.75
N ASP A 38 -4.25 0.07 -6.41
CA ASP A 38 -3.18 1.06 -6.35
C ASP A 38 -3.32 1.90 -5.08
N LEU A 39 -2.22 2.00 -4.34
CA LEU A 39 -2.12 2.77 -3.12
C LEU A 39 -0.90 3.69 -3.19
N ALA A 40 -1.06 4.94 -2.78
CA ALA A 40 0.01 5.93 -2.72
C ALA A 40 0.33 6.34 -1.28
N CYS A 41 1.62 6.43 -0.95
CA CYS A 41 2.08 6.92 0.35
C CYS A 41 1.67 8.38 0.52
N VAL A 42 0.95 8.69 1.61
CA VAL A 42 0.43 10.05 1.85
C VAL A 42 1.52 11.11 2.08
N GLU A 43 2.74 10.67 2.43
CA GLU A 43 3.87 11.56 2.68
C GLU A 43 4.71 11.85 1.43
N CYS A 44 5.05 10.81 0.65
CA CYS A 44 6.01 10.93 -0.45
C CYS A 44 5.46 10.57 -1.84
N GLY A 45 4.23 10.06 -1.93
CA GLY A 45 3.58 9.66 -3.18
C GLY A 45 4.08 8.36 -3.80
N HIS A 46 4.98 7.62 -3.14
CA HIS A 46 5.43 6.31 -3.63
C HIS A 46 4.25 5.34 -3.74
N ALA A 47 4.06 4.73 -4.91
CA ALA A 47 2.94 3.86 -5.21
C ALA A 47 3.28 2.38 -5.01
N ILE A 48 2.33 1.63 -4.46
CA ILE A 48 2.35 0.16 -4.37
C ILE A 48 1.05 -0.40 -4.93
N VAL A 49 1.07 -1.64 -5.40
CA VAL A 49 -0.13 -2.37 -5.82
C VAL A 49 -0.37 -3.51 -4.84
N VAL A 50 -1.56 -3.57 -4.24
CA VAL A 50 -1.95 -4.65 -3.33
C VAL A 50 -2.73 -5.71 -4.07
N GLY A 51 -2.25 -6.96 -4.04
CA GLY A 51 -2.94 -8.09 -4.66
C GLY A 51 -3.30 -9.15 -3.62
N ILE A 52 -4.31 -9.97 -3.92
CA ILE A 52 -4.60 -11.19 -3.17
C ILE A 52 -3.78 -12.31 -3.82
N PHE A 53 -2.80 -12.86 -3.10
CA PHE A 53 -2.10 -14.06 -3.55
C PHE A 53 -2.86 -15.29 -3.05
N THR A 54 -3.46 -16.05 -3.96
CA THR A 54 -3.91 -17.42 -3.70
C THR A 54 -2.70 -18.34 -3.89
N ALA A 55 -2.10 -18.79 -2.80
CA ALA A 55 -0.93 -19.65 -2.83
C ALA A 55 -1.32 -21.09 -3.24
N ASP A 56 -1.55 -21.32 -4.54
CA ASP A 56 -1.59 -22.67 -5.09
C ASP A 56 -0.17 -23.21 -5.37
N GLU A 57 0.83 -22.34 -5.54
CA GLU A 57 2.24 -22.74 -5.68
C GLU A 57 3.18 -21.65 -5.11
N VAL A 58 4.04 -22.00 -4.15
CA VAL A 58 5.08 -21.11 -3.62
C VAL A 58 6.35 -21.31 -4.44
N VAL A 59 6.70 -20.34 -5.28
CA VAL A 59 7.96 -20.34 -6.04
C VAL A 59 9.00 -19.51 -5.28
N VAL A 60 10.07 -20.17 -4.83
CA VAL A 60 11.22 -19.50 -4.23
C VAL A 60 12.09 -18.95 -5.36
N VAL A 61 12.14 -17.61 -5.48
CA VAL A 61 13.06 -16.93 -6.40
C VAL A 61 14.25 -16.44 -5.59
N GLU A 62 15.43 -16.99 -5.88
CA GLU A 62 16.69 -16.50 -5.33
C GLU A 62 17.10 -15.22 -6.07
N CYS A 63 16.96 -14.07 -5.40
CA CYS A 63 17.49 -12.81 -5.90
C CYS A 63 19.01 -12.79 -5.70
N ALA A 64 19.78 -12.94 -6.78
CA ALA A 64 21.21 -12.67 -6.74
C ALA A 64 21.44 -11.15 -6.60
N ALA A 65 22.04 -10.73 -5.50
CA ALA A 65 22.57 -9.37 -5.39
C ALA A 65 23.73 -9.23 -6.39
N ALA A 66 23.64 -8.23 -7.27
CA ALA A 66 24.69 -7.85 -8.21
C ALA A 66 25.86 -7.14 -7.51
#